data_AF-A0A5K7S689-F1
#
_entry.id   AF-A0A5K7S689-F1
#
_cell.length_a   1.000
_cell.length_b   1.000
_cell.length_c   1.000
_cell.angle_alpha   90.00
_cell.angle_beta   90.00
_cell.angle_gamma   90.00
#
_symmetry.space_group_name_H-M   'P 1'
#
loop_
_entity.id
_entity.type
_entity.pdbx_description
1 polymer ?
#
loop_
_entity_poly.entity_id
_entity_poly.type
_entity_poly.pdbx_seq_one_letter_code
_entity_poly.pdbx_strand_id
1 'polypeptide(L)'
;MIKRENINQLILDAGISGEIGLLSIDLDGNDYWVWEALEVVQPKVVIIETHNEFGFEDIVVPYDPDYFYPGKHPVYHGASPIAMTKLAKQKGYRLVGANDLGFNFIFIKNGIADELIPEVSVESVLQHPSVAEGMAKFQEIKDWEYERNRIQ
;
A
#
# COMPACT_ATOMS: atom_id res chain seq x y z
N MET A 1 0.04 -9.82 16.96
CA MET A 1 -0.61 -9.06 15.88
C MET A 1 0.30 -7.90 15.51
N ILE A 2 0.48 -7.66 14.21
CA ILE A 2 1.33 -6.58 13.71
C ILE A 2 0.55 -5.27 13.81
N LYS A 3 1.16 -4.24 14.37
CA LYS A 3 0.57 -2.91 14.59
C LYS A 3 1.56 -1.82 14.16
N ARG A 4 1.04 -0.61 13.95
CA ARG A 4 1.86 0.57 13.63
C ARG A 4 2.94 0.79 14.69
N GLU A 5 2.60 0.59 15.97
CA GLU A 5 3.47 0.89 17.11
C GLU A 5 4.55 -0.17 17.33
N ASN A 6 4.33 -1.41 16.88
CA ASN A 6 5.22 -2.53 17.22
C ASN A 6 6.06 -3.05 16.05
N ILE A 7 5.77 -2.67 14.80
CA ILE A 7 6.43 -3.25 13.62
C ILE A 7 7.95 -3.10 13.66
N ASN A 8 8.46 -1.93 14.05
CA ASN A 8 9.90 -1.69 14.12
C ASN A 8 10.56 -2.59 15.16
N GLN A 9 9.97 -2.72 16.35
CA GLN A 9 10.51 -3.57 17.41
C GLN A 9 10.49 -5.05 17.01
N LEU A 10 9.41 -5.51 16.38
CA LEU A 10 9.30 -6.89 15.89
C LEU A 10 10.41 -7.25 14.89
N ILE A 11 10.75 -6.32 13.98
CA ILE A 11 11.81 -6.53 12.99
C ILE A 11 13.20 -6.50 13.64
N LEU A 12 13.41 -5.59 14.59
CA LEU A 12 14.66 -5.51 15.35
C LEU A 12 14.89 -6.76 16.23
N ASP A 13 13.84 -7.26 16.89
CA ASP A 13 13.89 -8.49 17.71
C ASP A 13 14.21 -9.72 16.85
N ALA A 14 13.84 -9.71 15.57
CA ALA A 14 14.25 -10.72 14.59
C ALA A 14 15.70 -10.55 14.10
N GLY A 15 16.43 -9.54 14.57
CA GLY A 15 17.82 -9.27 14.18
C GLY A 15 17.98 -8.64 12.80
N ILE A 16 16.91 -8.07 12.24
CA ILE A 16 16.91 -7.47 10.91
C ILE A 16 16.92 -5.95 11.05
N SER A 17 17.81 -5.29 10.31
CA SER A 17 17.85 -3.83 10.21
C SER A 17 18.63 -3.40 8.96
N GLY A 18 18.49 -2.14 8.57
CA GLY A 18 19.22 -1.57 7.45
C GLY A 18 18.70 -2.05 6.09
N GLU A 19 19.59 -2.16 5.11
CA GLU A 19 19.21 -2.52 3.74
C GLU A 19 18.75 -3.98 3.64
N ILE A 20 17.58 -4.20 3.03
CA ILE A 20 17.08 -5.54 2.70
C ILE A 20 16.70 -5.63 1.21
N GLY A 21 16.73 -6.83 0.64
CA GLY A 21 16.46 -7.02 -0.79
C GLY A 21 14.98 -6.78 -1.15
N LEU A 22 14.07 -7.36 -0.38
CA LEU A 22 12.64 -7.37 -0.66
C LEU A 22 11.86 -7.24 0.65
N LEU A 23 10.78 -6.46 0.61
CA LEU A 23 9.74 -6.42 1.63
C LEU A 23 8.40 -6.70 0.97
N SER A 24 7.66 -7.68 1.47
CA SER A 24 6.28 -7.97 1.07
C SER A 24 5.36 -7.63 2.24
N ILE A 25 4.29 -6.86 1.99
CA ILE A 25 3.33 -6.42 3.01
C ILE A 25 1.93 -6.79 2.53
N ASP A 26 1.27 -7.64 3.32
CA ASP A 26 -0.10 -8.11 3.10
C ASP A 26 -0.67 -8.44 4.49
N LEU A 27 -1.45 -7.51 5.03
CA LEU A 27 -2.00 -7.52 6.39
C LEU A 27 -3.53 -7.48 6.40
N ASP A 28 -4.16 -7.57 5.23
CA ASP A 28 -5.61 -7.43 5.03
C ASP A 28 -6.17 -6.15 5.68
N GLY A 29 -5.46 -5.01 5.63
CA GLY A 29 -6.06 -3.70 5.95
C GLY A 29 -5.13 -2.62 6.49
N ASN A 30 -4.25 -2.94 7.45
CA ASN A 30 -3.38 -1.92 8.11
C ASN A 30 -2.05 -1.70 7.38
N ASP A 31 -1.92 -2.20 6.15
CA ASP A 31 -0.73 -2.21 5.29
C ASP A 31 -0.09 -0.84 5.15
N TYR A 32 -0.90 0.18 4.80
CA TYR A 32 -0.46 1.56 4.68
C TYR A 32 0.17 2.07 5.97
N TRP A 33 -0.51 1.86 7.10
CA TRP A 33 -0.10 2.40 8.40
C TRP A 33 1.16 1.74 8.93
N VAL A 34 1.27 0.42 8.73
CA VAL A 34 2.46 -0.34 9.09
C VAL A 34 3.64 0.05 8.22
N TRP A 35 3.46 0.20 6.90
CA TRP A 35 4.53 0.64 6.01
C TRP A 35 4.95 2.09 6.28
N GLU A 36 3.99 2.98 6.57
CA GLU A 36 4.27 4.37 6.95
C GLU A 36 5.21 4.40 8.16
N ALA A 37 4.87 3.68 9.23
CA ALA A 37 5.65 3.66 10.47
C ALA A 37 6.97 2.88 10.40
N LEU A 38 7.15 2.02 9.38
CA LEU A 38 8.35 1.21 9.26
C LEU A 38 9.56 2.04 8.83
N GLU A 39 10.59 2.06 9.68
CA GLU A 39 11.81 2.86 9.50
C GLU A 39 13.11 2.06 9.70
N VAL A 40 13.06 0.92 10.42
CA VAL A 40 14.28 0.15 10.77
C VAL A 40 14.90 -0.61 9.60
N VAL A 41 14.18 -0.78 8.50
CA VAL A 41 14.66 -1.41 7.27
C VAL A 41 14.49 -0.50 6.06
N GLN A 42 15.35 -0.70 5.07
CA GLN A 42 15.37 0.01 3.81
C GLN A 42 15.35 -0.98 2.64
N PRO A 43 14.17 -1.48 2.25
CA PRO A 43 14.03 -2.42 1.14
C PRO A 43 14.53 -1.84 -0.19
N LYS A 44 15.08 -2.67 -1.07
CA LYS A 44 15.32 -2.29 -2.47
C LYS A 44 14.03 -2.37 -3.29
N VAL A 45 13.20 -3.36 -2.99
CA VAL A 45 11.90 -3.61 -3.61
C VAL A 45 10.85 -3.75 -2.50
N VAL A 46 9.70 -3.12 -2.68
CA VAL A 46 8.52 -3.32 -1.84
C VAL A 46 7.39 -3.86 -2.71
N ILE A 47 6.75 -4.94 -2.27
CA ILE A 47 5.48 -5.41 -2.80
C ILE A 47 4.45 -5.21 -1.70
N ILE A 48 3.36 -4.53 -2.00
CA ILE A 48 2.35 -4.21 -0.99
C ILE A 48 0.95 -4.30 -1.58
N GLU A 49 0.04 -4.87 -0.80
CA GLU A 49 -1.38 -4.91 -1.15
C GLU A 49 -1.96 -3.49 -1.24
N THR A 50 -2.67 -3.20 -2.33
CA THR A 50 -3.41 -1.96 -2.57
C THR A 50 -4.87 -2.29 -2.87
N HIS A 51 -5.77 -1.50 -2.28
CA HIS A 51 -7.20 -1.70 -2.43
C HIS A 51 -7.70 -1.03 -3.71
N ASN A 52 -7.60 -1.78 -4.82
CA ASN A 52 -7.92 -1.28 -6.16
C ASN A 52 -9.41 -0.91 -6.33
N GLU A 53 -10.29 -1.37 -5.44
CA GLU A 53 -11.69 -0.94 -5.37
C GLU A 53 -11.83 0.57 -5.16
N PHE A 54 -10.86 1.21 -4.49
CA PHE A 54 -10.86 2.66 -4.31
C PHE A 54 -10.42 3.43 -5.56
N GLY A 55 -9.95 2.73 -6.60
CA GLY A 55 -9.58 3.31 -7.89
C GLY A 55 -8.60 4.48 -7.76
N PHE A 56 -9.02 5.64 -8.26
CA PHE A 56 -8.21 6.86 -8.32
C PHE A 56 -8.47 7.85 -7.18
N GLU A 57 -9.22 7.46 -6.17
CA GLU A 57 -9.36 8.27 -4.96
C GLU A 57 -8.02 8.36 -4.21
N ASP A 58 -7.78 9.44 -3.49
CA ASP A 58 -6.63 9.58 -2.57
C ASP A 58 -7.12 9.42 -1.12
N ILE A 59 -7.32 8.15 -0.72
CA ILE A 59 -7.96 7.78 0.54
C ILE A 59 -7.26 6.61 1.23
N VAL A 60 -7.30 6.64 2.56
CA VAL A 60 -6.86 5.55 3.44
C VAL A 60 -7.94 5.31 4.47
N VAL A 61 -8.26 4.04 4.75
CA VAL A 61 -9.18 3.71 5.85
C VAL A 61 -8.49 4.07 7.18
N PRO A 62 -9.17 4.76 8.12
CA PRO A 62 -8.55 5.21 9.37
C PRO A 62 -7.92 4.04 10.14
N TYR A 63 -6.77 4.32 10.76
CA TYR A 63 -6.04 3.30 11.51
C TYR A 63 -6.88 2.79 12.68
N ASP A 64 -7.03 1.47 12.77
CA ASP A 64 -7.62 0.79 13.92
C ASP A 64 -6.66 -0.33 14.36
N PRO A 65 -6.02 -0.21 15.54
CA PRO A 65 -5.04 -1.18 16.02
C PRO A 65 -5.66 -2.54 16.38
N ASP A 66 -6.99 -2.63 16.49
CA ASP A 66 -7.72 -3.84 16.82
C ASP A 66 -8.57 -4.34 15.63
N TYR A 67 -8.36 -3.77 14.44
CA TYR A 67 -8.98 -4.21 13.19
C TYR A 67 -8.67 -5.67 12.88
N PHE A 68 -9.69 -6.36 12.37
CA PHE A 68 -9.57 -7.69 11.78
C PHE A 68 -10.53 -7.82 10.61
N TYR A 69 -10.06 -8.38 9.49
CA TYR A 69 -10.87 -8.58 8.29
C TYR A 69 -12.10 -9.46 8.57
N PRO A 70 -13.30 -9.16 8.00
CA PRO A 70 -13.63 -8.07 7.07
C PRO A 70 -14.11 -6.77 7.76
N GLY A 71 -13.95 -6.65 9.07
CA GLY A 71 -14.37 -5.46 9.84
C GLY A 71 -15.82 -5.04 9.58
N LYS A 72 -16.03 -3.75 9.32
CA LYS A 72 -17.35 -3.13 9.07
C LYS A 72 -17.93 -3.48 7.69
N HIS A 73 -17.08 -3.71 6.69
CA HIS A 73 -17.47 -3.97 5.31
C HIS A 73 -16.28 -4.60 4.56
N PRO A 74 -16.49 -5.60 3.69
CA PRO A 74 -15.40 -6.33 3.01
C PRO A 74 -14.56 -5.49 2.04
N VAL A 75 -14.94 -4.25 1.75
CA VAL A 75 -14.16 -3.29 0.91
C VAL A 75 -13.64 -2.11 1.76
N TYR A 76 -14.04 -1.99 3.03
CA TYR A 76 -13.63 -0.88 3.89
C TYR A 76 -12.39 -1.24 4.71
N HIS A 77 -11.26 -1.36 4.02
CA HIS A 77 -9.93 -1.54 4.62
C HIS A 77 -8.84 -1.10 3.65
N GLY A 78 -7.59 -1.04 4.11
CA GLY A 78 -6.46 -0.73 3.25
C GLY A 78 -6.37 0.73 2.83
N ALA A 79 -5.67 0.94 1.73
CA ALA A 79 -5.45 2.25 1.14
C ALA A 79 -5.59 2.20 -0.38
N SER A 80 -5.97 3.33 -0.96
CA SER A 80 -6.13 3.43 -2.40
C SER A 80 -4.78 3.33 -3.12
N PRO A 81 -4.80 2.91 -4.40
CA PRO A 81 -3.63 2.95 -5.28
C PRO A 81 -2.89 4.29 -5.28
N ILE A 82 -3.62 5.41 -5.29
CA ILE A 82 -3.05 6.76 -5.27
C ILE A 82 -2.38 7.05 -3.93
N ALA A 83 -3.07 6.80 -2.81
CA ALA A 83 -2.53 7.05 -1.48
C ALA A 83 -1.27 6.22 -1.23
N MET A 84 -1.28 4.94 -1.61
CA MET A 84 -0.11 4.06 -1.48
C MET A 84 1.07 4.54 -2.33
N THR A 85 0.81 4.98 -3.56
CA THR A 85 1.86 5.50 -4.45
C THR A 85 2.46 6.80 -3.91
N LYS A 86 1.65 7.67 -3.28
CA LYS A 86 2.16 8.88 -2.60
C LYS A 86 3.03 8.54 -1.39
N LEU A 87 2.63 7.57 -0.58
CA LEU A 87 3.45 7.07 0.53
C LEU A 87 4.79 6.50 0.02
N ALA A 88 4.75 5.70 -1.05
CA ALA A 88 5.95 5.18 -1.69
C ALA A 88 6.92 6.29 -2.10
N LYS A 89 6.40 7.34 -2.76
CA LYS A 89 7.19 8.51 -3.17
C LYS A 89 7.82 9.23 -1.99
N GLN A 90 7.05 9.48 -0.93
CA GLN A 90 7.56 10.09 0.31
C GLN A 90 8.69 9.26 0.92
N LYS A 91 8.60 7.93 0.84
CA LYS A 91 9.63 7.00 1.34
C LYS A 91 10.79 6.78 0.36
N GLY A 92 10.81 7.44 -0.80
CA GLY A 92 11.90 7.35 -1.77
C GLY A 92 11.80 6.19 -2.77
N TYR A 93 10.60 5.74 -3.08
CA TYR A 93 10.30 4.69 -4.03
C TYR A 93 9.46 5.20 -5.21
N ARG A 94 9.48 4.46 -6.32
CA ARG A 94 8.61 4.69 -7.48
C ARG A 94 7.83 3.41 -7.82
N LEU A 95 6.61 3.58 -8.32
CA LEU A 95 5.79 2.47 -8.81
C LEU A 95 6.39 1.95 -10.11
N VAL A 96 6.62 0.64 -10.21
CA VAL A 96 7.19 0.03 -11.43
C VAL A 96 6.27 -1.03 -12.05
N GLY A 97 5.21 -1.43 -11.35
CA GLY A 97 4.24 -2.40 -11.84
C GLY A 97 3.29 -2.86 -10.75
N ALA A 98 2.44 -3.81 -11.10
CA ALA A 98 1.60 -4.55 -10.16
C ALA A 98 1.43 -5.99 -10.64
N ASN A 99 0.78 -6.85 -9.84
CA ASN A 99 0.20 -8.08 -10.38
C ASN A 99 -0.87 -7.76 -11.43
N ASP A 100 -1.22 -8.75 -12.25
CA ASP A 100 -2.17 -8.58 -13.37
C ASP A 100 -3.55 -8.07 -12.92
N LEU A 101 -3.96 -8.40 -11.69
CA LEU A 101 -5.23 -7.97 -11.12
C LEU A 101 -5.17 -6.58 -10.45
N GLY A 102 -3.99 -5.95 -10.37
CA GLY A 102 -3.83 -4.55 -9.94
C GLY A 102 -3.96 -4.29 -8.44
N PHE A 103 -3.87 -5.29 -7.58
CA PHE A 103 -3.99 -5.14 -6.11
C PHE A 103 -2.69 -5.42 -5.35
N ASN A 104 -1.59 -5.80 -6.02
CA ASN A 104 -0.27 -5.93 -5.42
C ASN A 104 0.70 -5.04 -6.16
N PHE A 105 0.95 -3.85 -5.62
CA PHE A 105 1.83 -2.87 -6.24
C PHE A 105 3.28 -3.21 -5.97
N ILE A 106 4.13 -2.99 -6.97
CA ILE A 106 5.57 -3.24 -6.93
C ILE A 106 6.27 -1.88 -7.01
N PHE A 107 7.04 -1.57 -5.98
CA PHE A 107 7.81 -0.35 -5.85
C PHE A 107 9.30 -0.65 -5.81
N ILE A 108 10.10 0.17 -6.49
CA ILE A 108 11.57 0.10 -6.44
C ILE A 108 12.13 1.39 -5.85
N LYS A 109 13.14 1.26 -4.99
CA LYS A 109 13.84 2.39 -4.38
C LYS A 109 14.54 3.22 -5.47
N ASN A 110 14.41 4.53 -5.40
CA ASN A 110 15.05 5.44 -6.35
C ASN A 110 16.58 5.25 -6.35
N GLY A 111 17.20 5.37 -7.53
CA GLY A 111 18.62 5.08 -7.74
C GLY A 111 18.93 3.62 -8.09
N ILE A 112 17.94 2.71 -8.04
CA ILE A 112 18.10 1.31 -8.45
C ILE A 112 17.43 1.11 -9.81
N ALA A 113 18.23 0.84 -10.84
CA ALA A 113 17.77 0.48 -12.18
C ALA A 113 16.78 1.50 -12.81
N ASP A 114 16.92 2.79 -12.50
CA ASP A 114 15.98 3.85 -12.89
C ASP A 114 15.75 3.92 -14.41
N GLU A 115 16.78 3.69 -15.22
CA GLU A 115 16.68 3.67 -16.68
C GLU A 115 16.09 2.36 -17.24
N LEU A 116 16.33 1.23 -16.57
CA LEU A 116 15.90 -0.09 -17.04
C LEU A 116 14.47 -0.42 -16.61
N ILE A 117 14.04 0.11 -15.46
CA ILE A 117 12.74 -0.13 -14.85
C ILE A 117 12.15 1.24 -14.45
N PRO A 118 11.58 1.99 -15.42
CA PRO A 118 11.08 3.33 -15.18
C PRO A 118 9.80 3.31 -14.31
N GLU A 119 9.45 4.48 -13.77
CA GLU A 119 8.17 4.67 -13.10
C GLU A 119 7.00 4.45 -14.07
N VAL A 120 5.95 3.78 -13.60
CA VAL A 120 4.67 3.62 -14.31
C VAL A 120 3.57 4.38 -13.58
N SER A 121 2.50 4.71 -14.30
CA SER A 121 1.33 5.35 -13.71
C SER A 121 0.44 4.36 -12.95
N VAL A 122 -0.35 4.86 -12.00
CA VAL A 122 -1.41 4.06 -11.37
C VAL A 122 -2.43 3.59 -12.40
N GLU A 123 -2.82 4.46 -13.34
CA GLU A 123 -3.71 4.11 -14.46
C GLU A 123 -3.22 2.85 -15.20
N SER A 124 -1.94 2.80 -15.57
CA SER A 124 -1.38 1.69 -16.34
C SER A 124 -1.38 0.34 -15.63
N VAL A 125 -1.51 0.30 -14.30
CA VAL A 125 -1.54 -0.97 -13.53
C VAL A 125 -2.94 -1.36 -13.07
N LEU A 126 -3.97 -0.58 -13.42
CA LEU A 126 -5.37 -0.80 -13.04
C LEU A 126 -6.27 -1.17 -14.23
N GLN A 127 -5.70 -1.81 -15.26
CA GLN A 127 -6.39 -2.05 -16.53
C GLN A 127 -7.25 -3.33 -16.57
N HIS A 128 -7.13 -4.23 -15.58
CA HIS A 128 -7.88 -5.48 -15.57
C HIS A 128 -9.38 -5.24 -15.34
N PRO A 129 -10.30 -5.93 -16.06
CA PRO A 129 -11.74 -5.70 -15.95
C PRO A 129 -12.32 -5.82 -14.53
N SER A 130 -11.73 -6.69 -13.70
CA SER A 130 -12.15 -6.85 -12.29
C SER A 130 -11.96 -5.57 -11.46
N VAL A 131 -11.07 -4.67 -11.86
CA VAL A 131 -10.90 -3.38 -11.17
C VAL A 131 -12.17 -2.54 -11.31
N ALA A 132 -12.77 -2.49 -12.50
CA ALA A 132 -14.03 -1.78 -12.71
C ALA A 132 -15.18 -2.40 -11.90
N GLU A 133 -15.23 -3.73 -11.77
CA GLU A 133 -16.18 -4.43 -10.91
C GLU A 133 -15.96 -4.12 -9.42
N GLY A 134 -14.69 -4.05 -8.99
CA GLY A 134 -14.31 -3.64 -7.63
C GLY A 134 -14.73 -2.21 -7.30
N MET A 135 -14.46 -1.27 -8.20
CA MET A 135 -14.85 0.14 -8.06
C MET A 135 -16.36 0.36 -7.96
N ALA A 136 -17.17 -0.54 -8.52
CA ALA A 136 -18.62 -0.51 -8.34
C ALA A 136 -19.03 -0.78 -6.89
N LYS A 137 -18.34 -1.70 -6.19
CA LYS A 137 -18.59 -2.01 -4.77
C LYS A 137 -18.22 -0.84 -3.86
N PHE A 138 -17.18 -0.08 -4.21
CA PHE A 138 -16.80 1.12 -3.46
C PHE A 138 -17.91 2.18 -3.42
N GLN A 139 -18.80 2.23 -4.43
CA GLN A 139 -19.89 3.23 -4.47
C GLN A 139 -20.83 3.16 -3.26
N GLU A 140 -20.98 1.99 -2.64
CA GLU A 140 -21.83 1.79 -1.45
C GLU A 140 -21.26 2.47 -0.19
N ILE A 141 -19.93 2.64 -0.15
CA ILE A 141 -19.19 3.13 1.01
C ILE A 141 -18.42 4.43 0.74
N LYS A 142 -18.51 5.02 -0.46
CA LYS A 142 -17.71 6.17 -0.89
C LYS A 142 -17.79 7.41 0.04
N ASP A 143 -18.92 7.56 0.71
CA ASP A 143 -19.23 8.69 1.60
C ASP A 143 -18.93 8.38 3.07
N TRP A 144 -18.32 7.22 3.37
CA TRP A 144 -17.88 6.88 4.72
C TRP A 144 -16.65 7.69 5.13
N GLU A 145 -16.20 7.49 6.36
CA GLU A 145 -15.02 8.15 6.90
C GLU A 145 -13.75 7.61 6.26
N TYR A 146 -12.91 8.50 5.74
CA TYR A 146 -11.58 8.17 5.20
C TYR A 146 -10.61 9.28 5.54
N GLU A 147 -9.34 8.92 5.71
CA GLU A 147 -8.26 9.89 5.70
C GLU A 147 -7.97 10.30 4.26
N ARG A 148 -8.09 11.59 3.93
CA ARG A 148 -7.95 12.10 2.55
C ARG A 148 -6.72 12.99 2.40
N ASN A 149 -6.04 12.92 1.25
CA ASN A 149 -4.93 13.81 0.89
C ASN A 149 -3.83 13.91 1.97
N ARG A 150 -3.50 12.79 2.61
CA ARG A 150 -2.54 12.77 3.74
C ARG A 150 -1.13 13.24 3.35
N ILE A 151 -0.76 13.03 2.09
CA ILE A 151 0.53 13.39 1.51
C ILE A 151 0.25 14.23 0.25
N GLN A 152 0.86 15.41 0.16
CA GLN A 152 0.73 16.31 -0.99
C GLN A 152 1.61 15.85 -2.15
#